data_AF-X1T227-F1
#
_entry.id   AF-X1T227-F1
#
_cell.length_a   1.000
_cell.length_b   1.000
_cell.length_c   1.000
_cell.angle_alpha   90.00
_cell.angle_beta   90.00
_cell.angle_gamma   90.00
#
_symmetry.space_group_name_H-M   'P 1'
#
loop_
_entity.id
_entity.type
_entity.pdbx_description
1 polymer ?
#
loop_
_entity_poly.entity_id
_entity_poly.type
_entity_poly.pdbx_seq_one_letter_code
_entity_poly.pdbx_strand_id
1 'polypeptide(L)'
;AVLFAEHARYYRNTWNSATGYFHPRNSDGNFVREFKPLLLTYLDRSGKYTDDYVEGSALQWRWAVPFDSHGLISLFESSDFFVSELNDFFAKSDAEMGAWNPGPYYWHGNEPDIHAPYLFNDAGRPDLTQKWVRWVLDNKYGVGYDGLDGNDDGATLSAWYIFSSMGFYPIAGTDIYQLGTPLFREVEVNMNGKTLRIEAKNQAPENLYVHKVRLNDTILNRNWIRHSEIAEGGVLRFEMTATPNGQ
;
A
#
# COMPACT_ATOMS: atom_id res chain seq x y z
N ALA A 1 26.39 2.30 9.20
CA ALA A 1 25.07 2.53 9.83
C ALA A 1 24.67 4.00 9.77
N VAL A 2 25.42 4.93 10.40
CA VAL A 2 25.07 6.37 10.47
C VAL A 2 24.83 7.01 9.09
N LEU A 3 25.76 6.83 8.13
CA LEU A 3 25.63 7.36 6.77
C LEU A 3 24.33 6.94 6.07
N PHE A 4 23.99 5.65 6.11
CA PHE A 4 22.78 5.14 5.46
C PHE A 4 21.51 5.60 6.17
N ALA A 5 21.54 5.74 7.50
CA ALA A 5 20.41 6.28 8.26
C ALA A 5 20.15 7.77 7.94
N GLU A 6 21.20 8.54 7.67
CA GLU A 6 21.09 9.91 7.18
C GLU A 6 20.52 9.94 5.75
N HIS A 7 21.10 9.16 4.83
CA HIS A 7 20.67 9.10 3.43
C HIS A 7 19.21 8.63 3.28
N ALA A 8 18.75 7.72 4.13
CA ALA A 8 17.36 7.26 4.13
C ALA A 8 16.36 8.41 4.36
N ARG A 9 16.79 9.54 4.94
CA ARG A 9 15.93 10.71 5.19
C ARG A 9 15.94 11.73 4.06
N TYR A 10 16.71 11.52 2.99
CA TYR A 10 16.84 12.48 1.88
C TYR A 10 15.57 12.70 1.07
N TYR A 11 14.56 11.84 1.18
CA TYR A 11 13.23 12.10 0.62
C TYR A 11 12.64 13.44 1.12
N ARG A 12 13.04 13.90 2.31
CA ARG A 12 12.63 15.20 2.86
C ARG A 12 13.20 16.39 2.07
N ASN A 13 14.31 16.20 1.35
CA ASN A 13 14.95 17.29 0.59
C ASN A 13 14.15 17.72 -0.64
N THR A 14 13.25 16.86 -1.11
CA THR A 14 12.34 17.13 -2.24
C THR A 14 10.92 17.40 -1.77
N TRP A 15 10.61 17.33 -0.47
CA TRP A 15 9.29 17.71 0.02
C TRP A 15 9.09 19.22 -0.05
N ASN A 16 8.07 19.65 -0.78
CA ASN A 16 7.64 21.05 -0.81
C ASN A 16 6.32 21.18 -0.04
N SER A 17 6.37 21.76 1.16
CA SER A 17 5.19 21.91 2.02
C SER A 17 4.11 22.83 1.45
N ALA A 18 4.46 23.76 0.54
CA ALA A 18 3.47 24.63 -0.09
C ALA A 18 2.64 23.91 -1.15
N THR A 19 3.16 22.82 -1.74
CA THR A 19 2.40 22.00 -2.69
C THR A 19 1.92 20.69 -2.06
N GLY A 20 2.61 20.18 -1.04
CA GLY A 20 2.31 18.90 -0.40
C GLY A 20 2.81 17.68 -1.19
N TYR A 21 3.86 17.83 -1.99
CA TYR A 21 4.41 16.75 -2.84
C TYR A 21 5.93 16.66 -2.74
N PHE A 22 6.47 15.49 -3.12
CA PHE A 22 7.87 15.36 -3.52
C PHE A 22 8.08 16.07 -4.85
N HIS A 23 8.44 17.34 -4.77
CA HIS A 23 8.50 18.29 -5.86
C HIS A 23 9.91 18.28 -6.48
N PRO A 24 10.03 18.24 -7.82
CA PRO A 24 11.31 18.33 -8.50
C PRO A 24 12.12 19.56 -8.09
N ARG A 25 13.41 19.36 -7.82
CA ARG A 25 14.29 20.38 -7.26
C ARG A 25 15.55 20.49 -8.11
N ASN A 26 15.79 21.69 -8.62
CA ASN A 26 16.94 22.00 -9.46
C ASN A 26 18.24 22.00 -8.64
N SER A 27 19.38 21.92 -9.33
CA SER A 27 20.72 21.92 -8.72
C SER A 27 21.06 23.22 -7.98
N ASP A 28 20.36 24.32 -8.27
CA ASP A 28 20.45 25.59 -7.56
C ASP A 28 19.62 25.60 -6.24
N GLY A 29 18.92 24.51 -5.95
CA GLY A 29 18.11 24.32 -4.75
C GLY A 29 16.67 24.83 -4.87
N ASN A 30 16.26 25.39 -6.01
CA ASN A 30 14.89 25.87 -6.24
C ASN A 30 13.96 24.75 -6.72
N PHE A 31 12.70 24.79 -6.28
CA PHE A 31 11.64 23.93 -6.83
C PHE A 31 11.19 24.42 -8.21
N VAL A 32 10.75 23.49 -9.06
CA VAL A 32 10.21 23.79 -10.40
C VAL A 32 8.95 24.67 -10.30
N ARG A 33 8.85 25.74 -11.09
CA ARG A 33 7.73 26.70 -10.93
C ARG A 33 6.39 26.20 -11.47
N GLU A 34 6.40 25.57 -12.65
CA GLU A 34 5.19 25.08 -13.31
C GLU A 34 4.87 23.63 -12.91
N PHE A 35 4.77 23.39 -11.61
CA PHE A 35 4.54 22.06 -11.07
C PHE A 35 3.12 21.56 -11.35
N LYS A 36 3.02 20.38 -11.99
CA LYS A 36 1.76 19.73 -12.33
C LYS A 36 1.73 18.33 -11.70
N PRO A 37 1.19 18.18 -10.49
CA PRO A 37 1.32 16.93 -9.72
C PRO A 37 0.61 15.72 -10.35
N LEU A 38 -0.33 15.96 -11.26
CA LEU A 38 -1.12 14.94 -11.96
C LEU A 38 -0.60 14.62 -13.36
N LEU A 39 0.49 15.27 -13.81
CA LEU A 39 1.05 15.00 -15.12
C LEU A 39 1.77 13.65 -15.10
N LEU A 40 1.39 12.76 -16.02
CA LEU A 40 1.98 11.42 -16.16
C LEU A 40 3.22 11.46 -17.07
N THR A 41 4.10 10.48 -16.89
CA THR A 41 5.34 10.34 -17.67
C THR A 41 5.15 9.50 -18.94
N TYR A 42 4.14 8.63 -18.99
CA TYR A 42 3.93 7.65 -20.08
C TYR A 42 2.81 8.03 -21.06
N LEU A 43 1.87 8.91 -20.69
CA LEU A 43 0.79 9.31 -21.61
C LEU A 43 0.19 10.69 -21.25
N ASP A 44 0.36 11.67 -22.14
CA ASP A 44 -0.48 12.88 -22.19
C ASP A 44 -0.86 13.16 -23.64
N ARG A 45 -2.17 13.22 -23.93
CA ARG A 45 -2.71 13.58 -25.24
C ARG A 45 -2.35 15.01 -25.65
N SER A 46 -1.89 15.85 -24.73
CA SER A 46 -1.38 17.20 -24.99
C SER A 46 0.08 17.24 -25.48
N GLY A 47 0.80 16.11 -25.44
CA GLY A 47 2.21 16.01 -25.83
C GLY A 47 3.20 16.53 -24.79
N LYS A 48 2.75 16.77 -23.55
CA LYS A 48 3.59 17.19 -22.42
C LYS A 48 3.70 16.06 -21.40
N TYR A 49 4.90 15.57 -21.14
CA TYR A 49 5.19 14.63 -20.06
C TYR A 49 6.19 15.27 -19.09
N THR A 50 6.19 14.81 -17.84
CA THR A 50 7.30 15.09 -16.91
C THR A 50 8.34 14.00 -17.05
N ASP A 51 9.61 14.35 -16.89
CA ASP A 51 10.77 13.46 -16.78
C ASP A 51 11.27 13.33 -15.34
N ASP A 52 10.54 13.92 -14.38
CA ASP A 52 10.94 13.97 -12.97
C ASP A 52 10.53 12.72 -12.17
N TYR A 53 9.63 11.91 -12.72
CA TYR A 53 9.12 10.68 -12.12
C TYR A 53 9.28 9.51 -13.10
N VAL A 54 9.40 8.29 -12.58
CA VAL A 54 9.43 7.09 -13.43
C VAL A 54 8.02 6.52 -13.49
N GLU A 55 7.51 6.33 -14.71
CA GLU A 55 6.24 5.65 -15.00
C GLU A 55 5.04 6.06 -14.12
N GLY A 56 4.93 7.35 -13.82
CA GLY A 56 3.89 7.84 -12.92
C GLY A 56 3.80 9.35 -12.89
N SER A 57 3.14 9.85 -11.85
CA SER A 57 2.99 11.27 -11.56
C SER A 57 3.51 11.58 -10.15
N ALA A 58 3.59 12.86 -9.81
CA ALA A 58 3.93 13.26 -8.44
C ALA A 58 2.94 12.72 -7.41
N LEU A 59 1.66 12.57 -7.78
CA LEU A 59 0.63 12.04 -6.88
C LEU A 59 0.85 10.56 -6.57
N GLN A 60 1.19 9.73 -7.57
CA GLN A 60 1.50 8.31 -7.35
C GLN A 60 2.76 8.15 -6.50
N TRP A 61 3.81 8.91 -6.82
CA TRP A 61 5.08 8.90 -6.07
C TRP A 61 4.99 9.57 -4.69
N ARG A 62 3.91 10.31 -4.38
CA ARG A 62 3.68 10.97 -3.08
C ARG A 62 3.71 9.98 -1.91
N TRP A 63 3.42 8.72 -2.17
CA TRP A 63 3.27 7.67 -1.17
C TRP A 63 4.52 6.79 -1.01
N ALA A 64 5.57 7.01 -1.82
CA ALA A 64 6.71 6.11 -1.99
C ALA A 64 7.81 6.22 -0.90
N VAL A 65 7.40 6.28 0.37
CA VAL A 65 8.32 6.20 1.53
C VAL A 65 7.87 5.09 2.49
N PRO A 66 7.72 3.84 2.02
CA PRO A 66 7.17 2.74 2.83
C PRO A 66 8.02 2.40 4.06
N PHE A 67 9.34 2.65 3.99
CA PHE A 67 10.29 2.34 5.06
C PHE A 67 10.26 3.35 6.23
N ASP A 68 9.66 4.53 6.05
CA ASP A 68 9.51 5.57 7.07
C ASP A 68 8.12 6.23 6.94
N SER A 69 7.07 5.42 7.03
CA SER A 69 5.67 5.86 6.89
C SER A 69 5.28 6.92 7.92
N HIS A 70 5.71 6.79 9.18
CA HIS A 70 5.51 7.84 10.19
C HIS A 70 6.23 9.14 9.82
N GLY A 71 7.44 9.03 9.27
CA GLY A 71 8.18 10.17 8.73
C GLY A 71 7.47 10.81 7.54
N LEU A 72 6.85 10.03 6.66
CA LEU A 72 6.01 10.51 5.56
C LEU A 72 4.78 11.25 6.09
N ILE A 73 4.02 10.64 7.01
CA ILE A 73 2.83 11.24 7.63
C ILE A 73 3.19 12.58 8.29
N SER A 74 4.36 12.67 8.94
CA SER A 74 4.83 13.92 9.57
C SER A 74 5.08 15.09 8.61
N LEU A 75 5.16 14.85 7.30
CA LEU A 75 5.34 15.89 6.30
C LEU A 75 4.01 16.59 5.92
N PHE A 76 2.88 15.94 6.20
CA PHE A 76 1.55 16.47 5.92
C PHE A 76 1.08 17.37 7.07
N GLU A 77 0.09 18.22 6.80
CA GLU A 77 -0.44 19.18 7.78
C GLU A 77 -0.96 18.51 9.06
N SER A 78 -1.55 17.33 8.91
CA SER A 78 -2.00 16.47 10.01
C SER A 78 -2.16 15.03 9.54
N SER A 79 -2.29 14.10 10.50
CA SER A 79 -2.63 12.70 10.21
C SER A 79 -4.00 12.58 9.54
N ASP A 80 -4.98 13.39 9.95
CA ASP A 80 -6.32 13.38 9.35
C ASP A 80 -6.28 13.89 7.90
N PHE A 81 -5.46 14.89 7.62
CA PHE A 81 -5.24 15.38 6.25
C PHE A 81 -4.57 14.30 5.38
N PHE A 82 -3.52 13.64 5.90
CA PHE A 82 -2.89 12.50 5.22
C PHE A 82 -3.92 11.40 4.86
N VAL A 83 -4.74 10.99 5.84
CA VAL A 83 -5.80 9.99 5.64
C VAL A 83 -6.80 10.44 4.59
N SER A 84 -7.23 11.70 4.63
CA SER A 84 -8.19 12.25 3.67
C SER A 84 -7.63 12.21 2.24
N GLU A 85 -6.40 12.68 2.04
CA GLU A 85 -5.74 12.72 0.74
C GLU A 85 -5.49 11.31 0.20
N LEU A 86 -5.03 10.38 1.03
CA LEU A 86 -4.82 8.99 0.62
C LEU A 86 -6.15 8.30 0.30
N ASN A 87 -7.23 8.57 1.05
CA ASN A 87 -8.54 7.99 0.77
C ASN A 87 -9.16 8.57 -0.50
N ASP A 88 -8.95 9.87 -0.77
CA ASP A 88 -9.36 10.52 -2.02
C ASP A 88 -8.59 9.97 -3.24
N PHE A 89 -7.28 9.71 -3.07
CA PHE A 89 -6.45 9.04 -4.08
C PHE A 89 -7.06 7.72 -4.53
N PHE A 90 -7.44 6.84 -3.61
CA PHE A 90 -8.13 5.60 -3.96
C PHE A 90 -9.56 5.83 -4.48
N ALA A 91 -10.34 6.74 -3.87
CA ALA A 91 -11.73 6.98 -4.26
C ALA A 91 -11.92 7.51 -5.68
N LYS A 92 -10.90 8.19 -6.22
CA LYS A 92 -10.88 8.70 -7.60
C LYS A 92 -10.23 7.76 -8.60
N SER A 93 -9.76 6.59 -8.15
CA SER A 93 -9.09 5.61 -9.00
C SER A 93 -10.08 4.89 -9.90
N ASP A 94 -9.62 4.54 -11.10
CA ASP A 94 -10.41 3.74 -12.02
C ASP A 94 -10.51 2.30 -11.51
N ALA A 95 -11.73 1.79 -11.41
CA ALA A 95 -11.99 0.40 -11.03
C ALA A 95 -11.77 -0.57 -12.19
N GLU A 96 -11.79 -0.10 -13.44
CA GLU A 96 -11.54 -0.94 -14.61
C GLU A 96 -10.13 -1.53 -14.55
N MET A 97 -10.04 -2.85 -14.79
CA MET A 97 -8.77 -3.57 -14.83
C MET A 97 -8.14 -3.45 -16.22
N GLY A 98 -6.83 -3.24 -16.28
CA GLY A 98 -6.08 -3.22 -17.55
C GLY A 98 -6.38 -1.99 -18.41
N ALA A 99 -6.82 -0.89 -17.77
CA ALA A 99 -7.08 0.37 -18.45
C ALA A 99 -5.80 0.90 -19.14
N TRP A 100 -5.90 1.22 -20.43
CA TRP A 100 -4.77 1.79 -21.19
C TRP A 100 -4.27 3.12 -20.62
N ASN A 101 -5.15 3.87 -19.96
CA ASN A 101 -4.80 5.09 -19.24
C ASN A 101 -5.52 5.14 -17.88
N PRO A 102 -4.89 4.65 -16.81
CA PRO A 102 -5.49 4.57 -15.47
C PRO A 102 -5.59 5.93 -14.77
N GLY A 103 -5.03 6.99 -15.37
CA GLY A 103 -5.00 8.32 -14.79
C GLY A 103 -3.94 8.48 -13.69
N PRO A 104 -3.95 9.62 -12.96
CA PRO A 104 -2.91 9.97 -11.98
C PRO A 104 -3.19 9.44 -10.57
N TYR A 105 -4.29 8.71 -10.38
CA TYR A 105 -4.69 8.14 -9.09
C TYR A 105 -4.07 6.75 -8.90
N TYR A 106 -4.55 5.97 -7.94
CA TYR A 106 -4.00 4.64 -7.68
C TYR A 106 -4.10 3.77 -8.93
N TRP A 107 -2.96 3.20 -9.33
CA TRP A 107 -2.89 2.28 -10.45
C TRP A 107 -2.19 1.00 -10.02
N HIS A 108 -2.96 -0.07 -9.93
CA HIS A 108 -2.44 -1.34 -9.43
C HIS A 108 -1.51 -2.05 -10.42
N GLY A 109 -1.62 -1.72 -11.71
CA GLY A 109 -0.80 -2.29 -12.77
C GLY A 109 0.64 -1.79 -12.84
N ASN A 110 1.09 -0.99 -11.86
CA ASN A 110 2.46 -0.50 -11.78
C ASN A 110 2.92 -0.41 -10.31
N GLU A 111 4.20 -0.61 -10.04
CA GLU A 111 4.75 -0.82 -8.69
C GLU A 111 4.83 0.40 -7.74
N PRO A 112 4.98 1.67 -8.18
CA PRO A 112 5.34 2.77 -7.28
C PRO A 112 4.44 2.99 -6.07
N ASP A 113 3.17 2.62 -6.16
CA ASP A 113 2.15 2.89 -5.14
C ASP A 113 1.43 1.64 -4.60
N ILE A 114 1.84 0.42 -4.98
CA ILE A 114 1.12 -0.81 -4.58
C ILE A 114 1.10 -1.06 -3.06
N HIS A 115 2.03 -0.48 -2.30
CA HIS A 115 2.04 -0.51 -0.82
C HIS A 115 1.12 0.54 -0.17
N ALA A 116 0.64 1.54 -0.93
CA ALA A 116 -0.10 2.68 -0.40
C ALA A 116 -1.36 2.31 0.43
N PRO A 117 -2.14 1.24 0.13
CA PRO A 117 -3.28 0.87 0.97
C PRO A 117 -2.88 0.55 2.42
N TYR A 118 -1.65 0.10 2.65
CA TYR A 118 -1.16 -0.27 3.97
C TYR A 118 -0.69 0.93 4.80
N LEU A 119 -0.53 2.11 4.20
CA LEU A 119 -0.14 3.33 4.92
C LEU A 119 -1.24 3.81 5.90
N PHE A 120 -2.51 3.45 5.68
CA PHE A 120 -3.56 3.79 6.63
C PHE A 120 -3.37 3.13 8.00
N ASN A 121 -2.74 1.95 8.08
CA ASN A 121 -2.41 1.32 9.36
C ASN A 121 -1.54 2.23 10.23
N ASP A 122 -0.51 2.83 9.63
CA ASP A 122 0.43 3.72 10.32
C ASP A 122 -0.18 5.11 10.62
N ALA A 123 -1.24 5.47 9.89
CA ALA A 123 -2.07 6.65 10.13
C ALA A 123 -3.27 6.37 11.07
N GLY A 124 -3.36 5.20 11.70
CA GLY A 124 -4.39 4.86 12.67
C GLY A 124 -5.76 4.54 12.08
N ARG A 125 -5.85 4.19 10.79
CA ARG A 125 -7.08 3.87 10.06
C ARG A 125 -7.06 2.50 9.40
N PRO A 126 -6.88 1.41 10.17
CA PRO A 126 -6.83 0.06 9.60
C PRO A 126 -8.11 -0.35 8.86
N ASP A 127 -9.25 0.26 9.18
CA ASP A 127 -10.50 0.09 8.45
C ASP A 127 -10.38 0.51 6.97
N LEU A 128 -9.62 1.58 6.69
CA LEU A 128 -9.36 2.02 5.32
C LEU A 128 -8.33 1.13 4.62
N THR A 129 -7.31 0.61 5.32
CA THR A 129 -6.45 -0.45 4.76
C THR A 129 -7.30 -1.64 4.33
N GLN A 130 -8.17 -2.14 5.20
CA GLN A 130 -9.02 -3.30 4.91
C GLN A 130 -9.96 -3.03 3.73
N LYS A 131 -10.61 -1.85 3.70
CA LYS A 131 -11.47 -1.42 2.59
C LYS A 131 -10.73 -1.41 1.26
N TRP A 132 -9.59 -0.73 1.20
CA TRP A 132 -8.88 -0.53 -0.08
C TRP A 132 -8.12 -1.77 -0.53
N VAL A 133 -7.55 -2.56 0.38
CA VAL A 133 -6.96 -3.86 0.03
C VAL A 133 -8.02 -4.80 -0.54
N ARG A 134 -9.22 -4.89 0.07
CA ARG A 134 -10.33 -5.67 -0.49
C ARG A 134 -10.74 -5.15 -1.87
N TRP A 135 -10.90 -3.83 -2.01
CA TRP A 135 -11.25 -3.22 -3.29
C TRP A 135 -10.24 -3.57 -4.39
N VAL A 136 -8.93 -3.52 -4.11
CA VAL A 136 -7.90 -3.91 -5.09
C VAL A 136 -8.02 -5.39 -5.46
N LEU A 137 -8.12 -6.28 -4.47
CA LEU A 137 -8.28 -7.72 -4.71
C LEU A 137 -9.51 -8.04 -5.58
N ASP A 138 -10.61 -7.30 -5.40
CA ASP A 138 -11.88 -7.54 -6.09
C ASP A 138 -11.95 -6.91 -7.50
N ASN A 139 -11.22 -5.82 -7.76
CA ASN A 139 -11.35 -5.04 -8.99
C ASN A 139 -10.12 -5.12 -9.90
N LYS A 140 -8.94 -5.44 -9.37
CA LYS A 140 -7.65 -5.36 -10.09
C LYS A 140 -7.01 -6.71 -10.38
N TYR A 141 -7.75 -7.79 -10.13
CA TYR A 141 -7.36 -9.16 -10.44
C TYR A 141 -8.52 -9.95 -11.05
N GLY A 142 -8.20 -10.82 -11.99
CA GLY A 142 -9.14 -11.73 -12.62
C GLY A 142 -8.52 -13.08 -12.95
N VAL A 143 -9.37 -14.03 -13.32
CA VAL A 143 -8.93 -15.39 -13.72
C VAL A 143 -8.73 -15.54 -15.23
N GLY A 144 -8.95 -14.46 -15.99
CA GLY A 144 -8.82 -14.41 -17.45
C GLY A 144 -7.37 -14.26 -17.91
N TYR A 145 -7.18 -14.30 -19.24
CA TYR A 145 -5.86 -14.06 -19.86
C TYR A 145 -5.38 -12.60 -19.69
N ASP A 146 -6.31 -11.71 -19.38
CA ASP A 146 -6.18 -10.29 -19.04
C ASP A 146 -6.35 -10.04 -17.53
N GLY A 147 -6.16 -11.06 -16.70
CA GLY A 147 -6.47 -11.07 -15.27
C GLY A 147 -5.57 -10.23 -14.36
N LEU A 148 -4.74 -9.34 -14.92
CA LEU A 148 -3.84 -8.44 -14.19
C LEU A 148 -4.02 -7.01 -14.69
N ASP A 149 -3.98 -6.04 -13.78
CA ASP A 149 -4.16 -4.62 -14.08
C ASP A 149 -3.00 -3.98 -14.89
N GLY A 150 -1.91 -4.74 -15.09
CA GLY A 150 -0.70 -4.33 -15.79
C GLY A 150 0.25 -5.52 -16.00
N ASN A 151 1.53 -5.23 -16.21
CA ASN A 151 2.55 -6.27 -16.31
C ASN A 151 2.73 -6.97 -14.97
N ASP A 152 2.98 -8.28 -14.98
CA ASP A 152 3.24 -9.01 -13.72
C ASP A 152 4.65 -8.72 -13.15
N ASP A 153 5.54 -8.14 -13.96
CA ASP A 153 6.87 -7.65 -13.60
C ASP A 153 7.65 -8.54 -12.62
N GLY A 154 7.95 -9.75 -13.09
CA GLY A 154 8.69 -10.74 -12.31
C GLY A 154 7.88 -11.31 -11.14
N ALA A 155 6.56 -11.40 -11.30
CA ALA A 155 5.59 -11.84 -10.28
C ALA A 155 5.37 -10.82 -9.15
N THR A 156 5.65 -9.54 -9.36
CA THR A 156 5.40 -8.50 -8.35
C THR A 156 3.91 -8.36 -8.05
N LEU A 157 3.06 -8.24 -9.06
CA LEU A 157 1.60 -8.16 -8.86
C LEU A 157 1.05 -9.49 -8.34
N SER A 158 1.46 -10.62 -8.93
CA SER A 158 1.08 -11.94 -8.43
C SER A 158 1.45 -12.15 -6.95
N ALA A 159 2.64 -11.72 -6.52
CA ALA A 159 3.07 -11.80 -5.13
C ALA A 159 2.25 -10.86 -4.22
N TRP A 160 1.91 -9.66 -4.70
CA TRP A 160 1.00 -8.75 -4.00
C TRP A 160 -0.33 -9.43 -3.73
N TYR A 161 -0.94 -10.06 -4.72
CA TYR A 161 -2.19 -10.82 -4.54
C TYR A 161 -2.05 -11.91 -3.47
N ILE A 162 -0.99 -12.72 -3.54
CA ILE A 162 -0.77 -13.82 -2.59
C ILE A 162 -0.65 -13.28 -1.15
N PHE A 163 0.21 -12.28 -0.92
CA PHE A 163 0.36 -11.67 0.40
C PHE A 163 -0.95 -11.04 0.90
N SER A 164 -1.54 -10.15 0.09
CA SER A 164 -2.75 -9.42 0.46
C SER A 164 -3.94 -10.35 0.71
N SER A 165 -4.10 -11.42 -0.08
CA SER A 165 -5.16 -12.41 0.10
C SER A 165 -4.99 -13.27 1.37
N MET A 166 -3.76 -13.47 1.85
CA MET A 166 -3.49 -14.03 3.19
C MET A 166 -3.77 -13.02 4.31
N GLY A 167 -3.95 -11.74 4.00
CA GLY A 167 -4.28 -10.70 4.97
C GLY A 167 -3.06 -10.00 5.59
N PHE A 168 -1.89 -10.04 4.96
CA PHE A 168 -0.74 -9.22 5.37
C PHE A 168 0.24 -8.95 4.21
N TYR A 169 0.96 -7.83 4.23
CA TYR A 169 1.88 -7.42 3.15
C TYR A 169 3.23 -6.94 3.69
N PRO A 170 4.37 -7.34 3.09
CA PRO A 170 5.70 -6.97 3.57
C PRO A 170 6.06 -5.51 3.30
N ILE A 171 6.73 -4.87 4.25
CA ILE A 171 7.34 -3.55 4.05
C ILE A 171 8.81 -3.73 3.66
N ALA A 172 9.13 -3.35 2.43
CA ALA A 172 10.47 -3.48 1.86
C ALA A 172 11.55 -2.84 2.75
N GLY A 173 12.66 -3.55 2.94
CA GLY A 173 13.78 -3.09 3.78
C GLY A 173 13.56 -3.28 5.28
N THR A 174 12.47 -3.92 5.71
CA THR A 174 12.17 -4.20 7.12
C THR A 174 11.85 -5.68 7.35
N ASP A 175 11.68 -6.08 8.61
CA ASP A 175 11.15 -7.39 9.02
C ASP A 175 9.65 -7.37 9.30
N ILE A 176 8.94 -6.29 8.91
CA ILE A 176 7.54 -6.04 9.25
C ILE A 176 6.62 -6.43 8.10
N TYR A 177 5.49 -7.04 8.46
CA TYR A 177 4.33 -7.23 7.61
C TYR A 177 3.16 -6.41 8.17
N GLN A 178 2.60 -5.53 7.36
CA GLN A 178 1.38 -4.78 7.70
C GLN A 178 0.16 -5.70 7.51
N LEU A 179 -0.76 -5.68 8.47
CA LEU A 179 -1.99 -6.48 8.42
C LEU A 179 -3.00 -5.82 7.48
N GLY A 180 -3.69 -6.64 6.69
CA GLY A 180 -4.78 -6.26 5.80
C GLY A 180 -6.08 -6.98 6.16
N THR A 181 -6.78 -7.48 5.15
CA THR A 181 -7.99 -8.29 5.30
C THR A 181 -7.86 -9.59 4.52
N PRO A 182 -7.97 -10.78 5.16
CA PRO A 182 -7.81 -12.05 4.46
C PRO A 182 -8.98 -12.32 3.50
N LEU A 183 -8.68 -12.83 2.31
CA LEU A 183 -9.66 -13.23 1.30
C LEU A 183 -10.21 -14.65 1.55
N PHE A 184 -9.39 -15.54 2.09
CA PHE A 184 -9.76 -16.94 2.31
C PHE A 184 -10.11 -17.21 3.77
N ARG A 185 -10.96 -18.23 4.00
CA ARG A 185 -11.29 -18.71 5.36
C ARG A 185 -10.10 -19.35 6.06
N GLU A 186 -9.27 -20.04 5.31
CA GLU A 186 -8.09 -20.73 5.82
C GLU A 186 -7.01 -20.76 4.74
N VAL A 187 -5.76 -20.52 5.13
CA VAL A 187 -4.57 -20.69 4.30
C VAL A 187 -3.50 -21.38 5.13
N GLU A 188 -2.80 -22.35 4.56
CA GLU A 188 -1.60 -22.93 5.15
C GLU A 188 -0.38 -22.63 4.28
N VAL A 189 0.65 -22.04 4.88
CA VAL A 189 1.93 -21.77 4.24
C VAL A 189 2.97 -22.75 4.78
N ASN A 190 3.50 -23.61 3.92
CA ASN A 190 4.62 -24.48 4.26
C ASN A 190 5.93 -23.69 4.21
N MET A 191 6.60 -23.56 5.35
CA MET A 191 7.86 -22.83 5.52
C MET A 191 8.98 -23.82 5.85
N ASN A 192 9.24 -24.75 4.93
CA ASN A 192 10.33 -25.72 5.02
C ASN A 192 10.28 -26.56 6.31
N GLY A 193 9.16 -27.28 6.51
CA GLY A 193 8.95 -28.16 7.67
C GLY A 193 8.23 -27.50 8.85
N LYS A 194 7.96 -26.20 8.77
CA LYS A 194 7.05 -25.46 9.65
C LYS A 194 5.80 -25.05 8.89
N THR A 195 4.71 -24.81 9.60
CA THR A 195 3.46 -24.35 8.99
C THR A 195 3.00 -23.08 9.67
N LEU A 196 2.79 -22.03 8.88
CA LEU A 196 1.99 -20.88 9.28
C LEU A 196 0.56 -21.09 8.80
N ARG A 197 -0.39 -21.12 9.72
CA ARG A 197 -1.81 -21.15 9.41
C ARG A 197 -2.39 -19.76 9.52
N ILE A 198 -3.16 -19.36 8.53
CA ILE A 198 -3.99 -18.16 8.59
C ILE A 198 -5.44 -18.63 8.66
N GLU A 199 -6.16 -18.19 9.69
CA GLU A 199 -7.57 -18.53 9.89
C GLU A 199 -8.41 -17.26 9.95
N ALA A 200 -9.44 -17.14 9.10
CA ALA A 200 -10.38 -16.02 9.10
C ALA A 200 -11.77 -16.49 9.53
N LYS A 201 -12.05 -16.37 10.83
CA LYS A 201 -13.36 -16.68 11.39
C LYS A 201 -14.41 -15.69 10.88
N ASN A 202 -15.57 -16.20 10.49
CA ASN A 202 -16.66 -15.45 9.87
C ASN A 202 -16.29 -14.79 8.54
N GLN A 203 -15.26 -15.27 7.83
CA GLN A 203 -14.96 -14.73 6.51
C GLN A 203 -16.15 -15.01 5.56
N ALA A 204 -16.65 -13.92 4.99
CA ALA A 204 -17.67 -13.86 3.96
C ALA A 204 -17.44 -12.57 3.14
N PRO A 205 -17.96 -12.47 1.91
CA PRO A 205 -17.83 -11.27 1.08
C PRO A 205 -18.26 -9.96 1.78
N GLU A 206 -19.32 -10.02 2.59
CA GLU A 206 -19.83 -8.89 3.37
C GLU A 206 -18.99 -8.56 4.61
N ASN A 207 -18.20 -9.52 5.11
CA ASN A 207 -17.39 -9.38 6.34
C ASN A 207 -15.96 -8.97 6.00
N LEU A 208 -15.82 -7.75 5.47
CA LEU A 208 -14.53 -7.24 4.98
C LEU A 208 -13.61 -6.74 6.10
N TYR A 209 -14.15 -6.37 7.26
CA TYR A 209 -13.38 -5.75 8.33
C TYR A 209 -12.90 -6.76 9.37
N VAL A 210 -11.78 -6.45 10.00
CA VAL A 210 -11.17 -7.27 11.06
C VAL A 210 -11.59 -6.72 12.42
N HIS A 211 -12.30 -7.54 13.20
CA HIS A 211 -12.67 -7.22 14.57
C HIS A 211 -11.52 -7.46 15.55
N LYS A 212 -10.79 -8.56 15.36
CA LYS A 212 -9.73 -8.99 16.27
C LYS A 212 -8.69 -9.82 15.52
N VAL A 213 -7.42 -9.66 15.89
CA VAL A 213 -6.34 -10.53 15.42
C VAL A 213 -5.65 -11.18 16.60
N ARG A 214 -5.34 -12.47 16.47
CA ARG A 214 -4.49 -13.22 17.39
C ARG A 214 -3.34 -13.83 16.63
N LEU A 215 -2.14 -13.75 17.20
CA LEU A 215 -1.02 -14.58 16.79
C LEU A 215 -0.82 -15.64 17.86
N ASN A 216 -1.03 -16.90 17.47
CA ASN A 216 -1.23 -18.03 18.37
C ASN A 216 -2.36 -17.70 19.36
N ASP A 217 -2.07 -17.69 20.66
CA ASP A 217 -3.05 -17.37 21.71
C ASP A 217 -3.04 -15.89 22.13
N THR A 218 -2.12 -15.09 21.60
CA THR A 218 -1.90 -13.69 22.00
C THR A 218 -2.70 -12.73 21.12
N ILE A 219 -3.47 -11.84 21.73
CA ILE A 219 -4.18 -10.76 21.02
C ILE A 219 -3.15 -9.73 20.53
N LEU A 220 -3.24 -9.35 19.26
CA LEU A 220 -2.45 -8.26 18.70
C LEU A 220 -3.20 -6.92 18.87
N ASN A 221 -2.57 -5.98 19.57
CA ASN A 221 -3.05 -4.60 19.73
C ASN A 221 -2.35 -3.64 18.76
N ARG A 222 -1.96 -4.14 17.58
CA ARG A 222 -1.23 -3.43 16.54
C ARG A 222 -1.61 -4.01 15.18
N ASN A 223 -1.40 -3.22 14.12
CA ASN A 223 -1.76 -3.58 12.75
C ASN A 223 -0.60 -4.20 11.95
N TRP A 224 0.36 -4.83 12.64
CA TRP A 224 1.53 -5.43 12.00
C TRP A 224 2.09 -6.60 12.81
N ILE A 225 2.89 -7.44 12.15
CA ILE A 225 3.67 -8.54 12.73
C ILE A 225 5.10 -8.49 12.21
N ARG A 226 6.04 -9.08 12.95
CA ARG A 226 7.43 -9.27 12.50
C ARG A 226 7.64 -10.66 11.94
N HIS A 227 8.61 -10.79 11.04
CA HIS A 227 9.04 -12.07 10.50
C HIS A 227 9.43 -13.07 11.60
N SER A 228 10.17 -12.61 12.62
CA SER A 228 10.58 -13.47 13.74
C SER A 228 9.43 -14.10 14.52
N GLU A 229 8.24 -13.51 14.46
CA GLU A 229 7.05 -13.98 15.18
C GLU A 229 6.31 -15.10 14.43
N ILE A 230 6.59 -15.26 13.13
CA ILE A 230 5.99 -16.28 12.27
C ILE A 230 7.03 -17.25 11.69
N ALA A 231 8.33 -16.98 11.81
CA ALA A 231 9.41 -17.80 11.25
C ALA A 231 9.47 -19.25 11.76
N GLU A 232 8.83 -19.53 12.90
CA GLU A 232 8.70 -20.87 13.49
C GLU A 232 7.38 -21.57 13.14
N GLY A 233 6.55 -20.97 12.28
CA GLY A 233 5.16 -21.37 12.10
C GLY A 233 4.24 -20.74 13.14
N GLY A 234 3.01 -21.24 13.23
CA GLY A 234 2.01 -20.78 14.18
C GLY A 234 0.66 -20.55 13.53
N VAL A 235 -0.23 -19.85 14.24
CA VAL A 235 -1.59 -19.54 13.78
C VAL A 235 -1.86 -18.05 13.86
N LEU A 236 -2.04 -17.39 12.73
CA LEU A 236 -2.54 -16.01 12.65
C LEU A 236 -4.04 -16.05 12.42
N ARG A 237 -4.83 -15.69 13.44
CA ARG A 237 -6.29 -15.79 13.42
C ARG A 237 -6.94 -14.40 13.37
N PHE A 238 -7.75 -14.18 12.35
CA PHE A 238 -8.62 -13.03 12.17
C PHE A 238 -10.05 -13.38 12.57
N GLU A 239 -10.71 -12.50 13.32
CA GLU A 239 -12.16 -12.51 13.53
C GLU A 239 -12.77 -11.42 12.65
N MET A 240 -13.57 -11.79 11.65
CA MET A 240 -14.11 -10.87 10.65
C MET A 240 -15.49 -10.31 11.06
N THR A 241 -15.82 -9.13 10.55
CA THR A 241 -17.09 -8.43 10.79
C THR A 241 -17.49 -7.57 9.58
N ALA A 242 -18.79 -7.27 9.44
CA ALA A 242 -19.35 -6.48 8.35
C ALA A 242 -19.16 -4.96 8.51
N THR A 243 -19.00 -4.48 9.74
CA THR A 243 -18.80 -3.05 10.02
C THR A 243 -17.43 -2.81 10.66
N PRO A 244 -16.78 -1.67 10.38
CA PRO A 244 -15.56 -1.30 11.08
C PRO A 244 -15.78 -1.32 12.59
N ASN A 245 -14.79 -1.76 13.34
CA ASN A 245 -14.74 -1.43 14.75
C ASN A 245 -14.49 0.07 14.87
N GLY A 246 -15.28 0.79 15.66
CA GLY A 246 -14.98 2.18 16.03
C GLY A 246 -13.81 2.25 17.04
N GLN A 247 -12.64 1.75 16.64
CA GLN A 247 -11.40 1.87 17.42
C GLN A 247 -10.74 3.23 17.16
#